data_AF-A0A202DY48-F1
#
_entry.id   AF-A0A202DY48-F1
#
_cell.length_a   1.000
_cell.length_b   1.000
_cell.length_c   1.000
_cell.angle_alpha   90.00
_cell.angle_beta   90.00
_cell.angle_gamma   90.00
#
_symmetry.space_group_name_H-M   'P 1'
#
loop_
_entity.id
_entity.type
_entity.pdbx_description
1 polymer ?
#
loop_
_entity_poly.entity_id
_entity_poly.type
_entity_poly.pdbx_seq_one_letter_code
_entity_poly.pdbx_strand_id
1 'polypeptide(L)'
;MAKDTNYWYQRTIEQLLLTGKSKRTAETYAREVRILGKCVDKPLDKLNEEELRQFILYRLNDCKLAGSSMRILYCGLKALYQDVMGNKWPLLKVLKSSKESRLPMAIDRSEVEAILAGALTP
;
A
#
# COMPACT_ATOMS: atom_id res chain seq x y z
N MET A 1 -17.41 -19.39 -3.46
CA MET A 1 -16.85 -18.70 -4.66
C MET A 1 -15.75 -17.77 -4.18
N ALA A 2 -14.52 -17.95 -4.65
CA ALA A 2 -13.43 -17.02 -4.35
C ALA A 2 -13.74 -15.67 -5.00
N LYS A 3 -13.57 -14.56 -4.27
CA LYS A 3 -13.87 -13.23 -4.81
C LYS A 3 -12.65 -12.74 -5.58
N ASP A 4 -12.87 -12.27 -6.80
CA ASP A 4 -11.81 -11.75 -7.66
C ASP A 4 -11.09 -10.55 -7.04
N THR A 5 -9.84 -10.34 -7.43
CA THR A 5 -9.04 -9.18 -7.04
C THR A 5 -9.75 -7.86 -7.35
N ASN A 6 -10.54 -7.81 -8.43
CA ASN A 6 -11.29 -6.62 -8.81
C ASN A 6 -12.45 -6.31 -7.84
N TYR A 7 -13.05 -7.34 -7.23
CA TYR A 7 -14.06 -7.15 -6.18
C TYR A 7 -13.43 -6.45 -4.97
N TRP A 8 -12.28 -6.93 -4.53
CA TRP A 8 -11.56 -6.35 -3.39
C TRP A 8 -11.06 -4.93 -3.68
N TYR A 9 -10.59 -4.67 -4.90
CA TYR A 9 -10.24 -3.33 -5.36
C TYR A 9 -11.39 -2.33 -5.17
N GLN A 10 -12.60 -2.67 -5.64
CA GLN A 10 -13.77 -1.80 -5.51
C GLN A 10 -14.15 -1.57 -4.05
N ARG A 11 -14.15 -2.63 -3.23
CA ARG A 11 -14.43 -2.50 -1.79
C ARG A 11 -13.43 -1.61 -1.07
N THR A 12 -12.15 -1.70 -1.42
CA THR A 12 -11.14 -0.80 -0.85
C THR A 12 -11.39 0.66 -1.26
N ILE A 13 -11.80 0.92 -2.51
CA ILE A 13 -12.17 2.28 -2.93
C ILE A 13 -13.35 2.80 -2.14
N GLU A 14 -14.45 2.04 -2.06
CA GLU A 14 -15.65 2.39 -1.29
C GLU A 14 -15.26 2.76 0.15
N GLN A 15 -14.48 1.91 0.81
CA GLN A 15 -14.07 2.12 2.19
C GLN A 15 -13.20 3.38 2.37
N LEU A 16 -12.28 3.64 1.44
CA LEU A 16 -11.43 4.83 1.49
C LEU A 16 -12.23 6.11 1.23
N LEU A 17 -13.23 6.06 0.36
CA LEU A 17 -14.16 7.17 0.12
C LEU A 17 -15.02 7.44 1.36
N LEU A 18 -15.56 6.39 2.02
CA LEU A 18 -16.31 6.50 3.27
C LEU A 18 -15.46 7.09 4.41
N THR A 19 -14.15 6.87 4.38
CA THR A 19 -13.19 7.46 5.34
C THR A 19 -12.82 8.92 4.99
N GLY A 20 -13.42 9.50 3.94
CA GLY A 20 -13.20 10.89 3.52
C GLY A 20 -11.95 11.11 2.65
N LYS A 21 -11.40 10.05 2.02
CA LYS A 21 -10.32 10.23 1.03
C LYS A 21 -10.88 10.70 -0.31
N SER A 22 -10.07 11.46 -1.06
CA SER A 22 -10.42 11.81 -2.44
C SER A 22 -10.39 10.58 -3.34
N LYS A 23 -11.22 10.57 -4.39
CA LYS A 23 -11.30 9.47 -5.37
C LYS A 23 -9.93 9.08 -5.93
N ARG A 24 -9.14 10.06 -6.34
CA ARG A 24 -7.77 9.84 -6.85
C ARG A 24 -6.87 9.14 -5.82
N THR A 25 -6.99 9.49 -4.55
CA THR A 25 -6.23 8.84 -3.47
C THR A 25 -6.72 7.41 -3.24
N ALA A 26 -8.04 7.21 -3.23
CA ALA A 26 -8.65 5.90 -3.06
C ALA A 26 -8.21 4.92 -4.16
N GLU A 27 -8.25 5.36 -5.42
CA GLU A 27 -7.78 4.57 -6.57
C GLU A 27 -6.29 4.24 -6.48
N THR A 28 -5.47 5.21 -6.06
CA THR A 28 -4.03 5.00 -5.89
C THR A 28 -3.74 3.93 -4.84
N TYR A 29 -4.48 3.93 -3.73
CA TYR A 29 -4.28 2.97 -2.64
C TYR A 29 -4.85 1.59 -3.02
N ALA A 30 -6.03 1.56 -3.66
CA ALA A 30 -6.63 0.32 -4.13
C ALA A 30 -5.81 -0.33 -5.25
N ARG A 31 -5.05 0.44 -6.04
CA ARG A 31 -4.14 -0.11 -7.05
C ARG A 31 -3.19 -1.13 -6.43
N GLU A 32 -2.66 -0.88 -5.25
CA GLU A 32 -1.75 -1.79 -4.55
C GLU A 32 -2.41 -3.13 -4.20
N VAL A 33 -3.72 -3.14 -3.92
CA VAL A 33 -4.51 -4.36 -3.73
C VAL A 33 -4.55 -5.20 -5.02
N ARG A 34 -4.66 -4.55 -6.19
CA ARG A 34 -4.56 -5.26 -7.48
C ARG A 34 -3.19 -5.86 -7.70
N ILE A 35 -2.11 -5.17 -7.32
CA ILE A 35 -0.77 -5.72 -7.50
C ILE A 35 -0.52 -6.86 -6.52
N LEU A 36 -1.02 -6.79 -5.29
CA LEU A 36 -1.02 -7.91 -4.36
C LEU A 36 -1.71 -9.14 -4.96
N GLY A 37 -2.93 -8.98 -5.48
CA GLY A 37 -3.66 -10.09 -6.08
C GLY A 37 -3.05 -10.64 -7.38
N LYS A 38 -2.15 -9.89 -8.04
CA LYS A 38 -1.35 -10.39 -9.17
C LYS A 38 -0.08 -11.10 -8.72
N CYS A 39 0.49 -10.70 -7.59
CA CYS A 39 1.70 -11.32 -7.04
C CYS A 39 1.40 -12.61 -6.27
N VAL A 40 0.16 -12.81 -5.84
CA VAL A 40 -0.25 -13.96 -5.05
C VAL A 40 -1.25 -14.80 -5.86
N ASP A 41 -0.92 -16.06 -6.10
CA ASP A 41 -1.81 -17.05 -6.76
C ASP A 41 -3.00 -17.52 -5.90
N LYS A 42 -3.29 -16.79 -4.83
CA LYS A 42 -4.34 -17.12 -3.85
C LYS A 42 -5.35 -15.99 -3.73
N PRO A 43 -6.61 -16.33 -3.47
CA PRO A 43 -7.62 -15.34 -3.14
C PRO A 43 -7.22 -14.49 -1.94
N LEU A 44 -7.47 -13.18 -2.01
CA LEU A 44 -7.04 -12.22 -1.00
C LEU A 44 -7.66 -12.48 0.38
N ASP A 45 -8.82 -13.12 0.43
CA ASP A 45 -9.52 -13.57 1.65
C ASP A 45 -8.90 -14.81 2.30
N LYS A 46 -8.07 -15.57 1.58
CA LYS A 46 -7.35 -16.75 2.10
C LYS A 46 -5.87 -16.49 2.36
N LEU A 47 -5.41 -15.26 2.15
CA LEU A 47 -4.04 -14.87 2.45
C LEU A 47 -3.79 -14.92 3.96
N ASN A 48 -2.67 -15.52 4.35
CA ASN A 48 -2.22 -15.54 5.73
C ASN A 48 -1.28 -14.36 6.02
N GLU A 49 -1.08 -14.06 7.31
CA GLU A 49 -0.21 -12.96 7.75
C GLU A 49 1.24 -13.13 7.25
N GLU A 50 1.75 -14.36 7.21
CA GLU A 50 3.12 -14.65 6.74
C GLU A 50 3.30 -14.33 5.25
N GLU A 51 2.31 -14.67 4.43
CA GLU A 51 2.33 -14.40 3.00
C GLU A 51 2.26 -12.89 2.73
N LEU A 52 1.45 -12.17 3.51
CA LEU A 52 1.44 -10.71 3.45
C LEU A 52 2.80 -10.13 3.86
N ARG A 53 3.43 -10.68 4.91
CA ARG A 53 4.77 -10.25 5.35
C ARG A 53 5.80 -10.44 4.25
N GLN A 54 5.83 -11.60 3.62
CA GLN A 54 6.74 -11.89 2.51
C GLN A 54 6.52 -10.93 1.34
N PHE A 55 5.27 -10.65 0.99
CA PHE A 55 4.96 -9.67 -0.05
C PHE A 55 5.47 -8.26 0.28
N ILE A 56 5.30 -7.81 1.53
CA ILE A 56 5.78 -6.48 1.94
C ILE A 56 7.32 -6.44 1.95
N LEU A 57 7.99 -7.50 2.39
CA LEU A 57 9.45 -7.62 2.33
C LEU A 57 9.96 -7.60 0.88
N TYR A 58 9.29 -8.30 -0.02
CA TYR A 58 9.59 -8.25 -1.46
C TYR A 58 9.45 -6.82 -2.03
N ARG A 59 8.39 -6.11 -1.62
CA ARG A 59 8.18 -4.71 -2.02
C ARG A 59 9.24 -3.76 -1.49
N LEU A 60 9.77 -4.05 -0.29
CA LEU A 60 10.79 -3.24 0.35
C LEU A 60 12.18 -3.51 -0.24
N ASN A 61 12.56 -4.78 -0.39
CA ASN A 61 13.92 -5.18 -0.75
C ASN A 61 14.12 -5.26 -2.27
N ASP A 62 13.21 -5.93 -2.98
CA ASP A 62 13.34 -6.19 -4.42
C ASP A 62 12.84 -5.01 -5.24
N CYS A 63 11.65 -4.48 -4.92
CA CYS A 63 11.08 -3.34 -5.64
C CYS A 63 11.63 -1.98 -5.17
N LYS A 64 12.43 -1.94 -4.10
CA LYS A 64 13.03 -0.74 -3.50
C LYS A 64 12.06 0.45 -3.40
N LEU A 65 10.83 0.18 -2.96
CA LEU A 65 9.80 1.22 -2.91
C LEU A 65 10.23 2.36 -1.98
N ALA A 66 10.14 3.58 -2.51
CA ALA A 66 10.25 4.80 -1.74
C ALA A 66 9.27 4.81 -0.55
N GLY A 67 9.63 5.45 0.56
CA GLY A 67 8.78 5.54 1.76
C GLY A 67 7.37 6.11 1.51
N SER A 68 7.23 6.98 0.51
CA SER A 68 5.93 7.49 0.04
C SER A 68 5.08 6.38 -0.60
N SER A 69 5.66 5.56 -1.48
CA SER A 69 5.02 4.41 -2.11
C SER A 69 4.71 3.31 -1.09
N MET A 70 5.60 3.08 -0.12
CA MET A 70 5.35 2.15 0.98
C MET A 70 4.15 2.60 1.84
N ARG A 71 3.96 3.92 2.01
CA ARG A 71 2.78 4.46 2.69
C ARG A 71 1.49 4.19 1.91
N ILE A 72 1.53 4.35 0.58
CA ILE A 72 0.41 4.04 -0.31
C ILE A 72 0.03 2.56 -0.16
N LEU A 73 1.03 1.67 -0.25
CA LEU A 73 0.87 0.24 -0.03
C LEU A 73 0.23 -0.06 1.33
N TYR A 74 0.81 0.46 2.40
CA TYR A 74 0.30 0.27 3.76
C TYR A 74 -1.16 0.74 3.90
N CYS A 75 -1.50 1.93 3.39
CA CYS A 75 -2.86 2.45 3.49
C CYS A 75 -3.87 1.60 2.69
N GLY A 76 -3.49 1.09 1.52
CA GLY A 76 -4.33 0.18 0.74
C GLY A 76 -4.56 -1.15 1.46
N LEU A 77 -3.49 -1.76 1.97
CA LEU A 77 -3.55 -3.03 2.72
C LEU A 77 -4.34 -2.89 4.02
N LYS A 78 -4.14 -1.79 4.75
CA LYS A 78 -4.90 -1.50 5.97
C LYS A 78 -6.38 -1.36 5.66
N ALA A 79 -6.76 -0.57 4.67
CA ALA A 79 -8.16 -0.40 4.30
C ALA A 79 -8.81 -1.73 3.89
N LEU A 80 -8.10 -2.56 3.12
CA LEU A 80 -8.63 -3.87 2.74
C LEU A 80 -8.75 -4.83 3.94
N TYR A 81 -7.64 -5.14 4.61
CA TYR A 81 -7.62 -6.21 5.61
C TYR A 81 -8.25 -5.77 6.92
N GLN A 82 -7.96 -4.55 7.38
CA GLN A 82 -8.48 -4.07 8.65
C GLN A 82 -9.92 -3.55 8.52
N ASP A 83 -10.19 -2.72 7.51
CA ASP A 83 -11.47 -2.00 7.44
C ASP A 83 -12.54 -2.76 6.62
N VAL A 84 -12.17 -3.44 5.53
CA VAL A 84 -13.12 -4.23 4.71
C VAL A 84 -13.29 -5.65 5.23
N MET A 85 -12.21 -6.35 5.56
CA MET A 85 -12.26 -7.75 6.02
C MET A 85 -12.37 -7.89 7.55
N GLY A 86 -12.07 -6.85 8.32
CA GLY A 86 -12.10 -6.90 9.78
C GLY A 86 -10.93 -7.68 10.42
N ASN A 87 -9.92 -8.05 9.64
CA ASN A 87 -8.76 -8.80 10.09
C ASN A 87 -7.80 -7.89 10.86
N LYS A 88 -7.51 -8.24 12.11
CA LYS A 88 -6.58 -7.51 12.96
C LYS A 88 -5.18 -8.13 12.89
N TRP A 89 -4.47 -7.90 11.79
CA TRP A 89 -3.10 -8.41 11.63
C TRP A 89 -2.08 -7.56 12.40
N PRO A 90 -1.34 -8.13 13.37
CA PRO A 90 -0.27 -7.44 14.09
C PRO A 90 0.80 -6.86 13.15
N LEU A 91 1.11 -7.55 12.06
CA LEU A 91 2.03 -7.07 11.01
C LEU A 91 1.74 -5.63 10.56
N LEU A 92 0.48 -5.26 10.36
CA LEU A 92 0.11 -3.90 9.93
C LEU A 92 0.41 -2.87 11.04
N LYS A 93 0.27 -3.25 12.31
CA LYS A 93 0.68 -2.41 13.44
C LYS A 93 2.20 -2.25 13.50
N VAL A 94 2.95 -3.33 13.23
CA VAL A 94 4.42 -3.29 13.20
C VAL A 94 4.91 -2.36 12.08
N LEU A 95 4.31 -2.40 10.89
CA LEU A 95 4.62 -1.43 9.83
C LEU A 95 4.32 0.01 10.22
N LYS A 96 3.18 0.26 10.90
CA LYS A 96 2.84 1.59 11.41
C LYS A 96 3.82 2.05 12.48
N SER A 97 4.17 1.18 13.41
CA SER A 97 5.07 1.47 14.54
C SER A 97 6.51 1.63 14.09
N SER A 98 6.99 0.80 13.16
CA SER A 98 8.29 0.99 12.52
C SER A 98 8.36 2.33 11.78
N LYS A 99 7.23 2.91 11.36
CA LYS A 99 7.19 4.26 10.78
C LYS A 99 7.15 5.35 11.86
N GLU A 100 6.46 5.15 12.97
CA GLU A 100 6.47 6.06 14.12
C GLU A 100 7.87 6.11 14.78
N SER A 101 8.61 5.00 14.77
CA SER A 101 10.00 4.91 15.23
C SER A 101 11.03 5.28 14.14
N ARG A 102 10.63 5.38 12.86
CA ARG A 102 11.53 5.72 11.75
C ARG A 102 11.22 7.07 11.12
N LEU A 103 11.61 8.12 11.82
CA LEU A 103 12.34 9.21 11.17
C LEU A 103 13.84 9.05 11.49
N PRO A 104 14.55 8.09 10.87
CA PRO A 104 15.87 8.39 10.38
C PRO A 104 15.80 8.35 8.87
N MET A 105 16.28 9.44 8.26
CA MET A 105 16.41 9.64 6.84
C MET A 105 15.09 9.74 6.08
N ALA A 106 14.77 10.98 5.74
CA ALA A 106 14.29 11.29 4.40
C ALA A 106 14.97 10.36 3.38
N ILE A 107 14.19 9.86 2.43
CA ILE A 107 14.70 9.58 1.09
C ILE A 107 15.66 10.71 0.75
N ASP A 108 16.90 10.34 0.44
CA ASP A 108 17.95 11.27 0.02
C ASP A 108 17.33 12.28 -0.97
N ARG A 109 17.37 13.56 -0.60
CA ARG A 109 16.73 14.65 -1.36
C ARG A 109 17.38 14.84 -2.73
N SER A 110 18.48 14.14 -3.03
CA SER A 110 19.20 14.24 -4.30
C SER A 110 18.40 13.75 -5.53
N GLU A 111 17.33 12.95 -5.37
CA GLU A 111 16.49 12.53 -6.51
C GLU A 111 15.28 13.43 -6.79
N VAL A 112 14.92 14.35 -5.87
CA VAL A 112 13.74 15.20 -6.07
C VAL A 112 14.07 16.48 -6.83
N GLU A 113 15.34 16.93 -6.82
CA GLU A 113 15.75 18.12 -7.57
C GLU A 113 15.75 17.92 -9.09
N ALA A 114 15.87 16.69 -9.59
CA ALA A 114 15.83 16.41 -11.03
C ALA A 114 14.44 16.64 -11.65
N ILE A 115 13.36 16.57 -10.86
CA ILE A 115 11.98 16.74 -11.37
C ILE A 115 11.56 18.22 -11.34
N LEU A 116 12.11 19.03 -10.42
CA LEU A 116 11.79 20.46 -10.31
C LEU A 116 12.68 21.36 -11.19
N ALA A 117 13.88 20.92 -11.57
CA ALA A 117 14.75 21.69 -12.47
C ALA A 117 14.26 21.74 -13.94
N GLY A 118 13.31 20.89 -14.34
CA GLY A 118 12.80 20.83 -15.71
C GLY A 118 11.58 21.71 -16.02
N ALA A 119 11.05 22.46 -15.04
CA ALA A 119 9.82 23.25 -15.20
C ALA A 119 10.05 24.77 -15.22
N LEU A 120 11.30 25.24 -15.29
CA LEU A 120 11.66 26.65 -15.39
C LEU A 120 12.78 26.82 -16.42
N THR A 121 12.39 27.06 -17.68
CA THR A 121 13.09 27.82 -18.74
C THR A 121 12.32 27.56 -20.06
N PRO A 122 12.23 28.51 -21.01
CA PRO A 122 13.24 29.50 -21.40
C PRO A 122 13.20 30.83 -20.66
#